data_AF-A0A524RRW6-F1
#
_entry.id   AF-A0A524RRW6-F1
#
_cell.length_a   1.000
_cell.length_b   1.000
_cell.length_c   1.000
_cell.angle_alpha   90.00
_cell.angle_beta   90.00
_cell.angle_gamma   90.00
#
_symmetry.space_group_name_H-M   'P 1'
#
loop_
_entity.id
_entity.type
_entity.pdbx_description
1 polymer ?
#
loop_
_entity_poly.entity_id
_entity_poly.type
_entity_poly.pdbx_seq_one_letter_code
_entity_poly.pdbx_strand_id
1 'polypeptide(L)'
;GRGTTRLWRNNTGGLIDRQGRLVRFGLCKGSSDLIGLRSVKVTTAMVGQHIGQFVAIEVKAPQGAIRPEQESYLQLVQRFGGVAAICRSVEDAEHSLAMARPMPLCR
;
A
#
# COMPACT_ATOMS: atom_id res chain seq x y z
N GLY A 1 -15.33 -6.71 -5.61
CA GLY A 1 -14.85 -8.11 -5.56
C GLY A 1 -15.28 -8.75 -4.25
N ARG A 2 -15.39 -10.10 -4.20
CA ARG A 2 -15.78 -10.87 -3.01
C ARG A 2 -14.60 -11.52 -2.25
N GLY A 3 -13.35 -11.27 -2.67
CA GLY A 3 -12.14 -11.87 -2.06
C GLY A 3 -11.79 -11.33 -0.67
N THR A 4 -10.61 -11.66 -0.14
CA THR A 4 -10.13 -11.19 1.16
C THR A 4 -9.48 -9.80 1.12
N THR A 5 -9.20 -9.28 -0.08
CA THR A 5 -8.60 -7.95 -0.29
C THR A 5 -9.63 -6.97 -0.85
N ARG A 6 -9.60 -5.72 -0.39
CA ARG A 6 -10.33 -4.58 -0.94
C ARG A 6 -9.34 -3.45 -1.18
N LEU A 7 -9.23 -3.01 -2.43
CA LEU A 7 -8.40 -1.88 -2.83
C LEU A 7 -9.29 -0.77 -3.39
N TRP A 8 -8.89 0.46 -3.15
CA TRP A 8 -9.50 1.66 -3.67
C TRP A 8 -8.42 2.52 -4.32
N ARG A 9 -8.83 3.29 -5.33
CA ARG A 9 -7.97 4.31 -5.91
C ARG A 9 -7.78 5.46 -4.92
N ASN A 10 -6.54 5.76 -4.61
CA ASN A 10 -6.14 6.91 -3.82
C ASN A 10 -5.91 8.09 -4.75
N ASN A 11 -6.95 8.88 -5.02
CA ASN A 11 -6.80 10.10 -5.79
C ASN A 11 -5.97 11.11 -4.98
N THR A 12 -4.84 11.55 -5.54
CA THR A 12 -3.98 12.58 -4.95
C THR A 12 -4.04 13.85 -5.77
N GLY A 13 -3.91 15.01 -5.12
CA GLY A 13 -3.84 16.28 -5.83
C GLY A 13 -4.25 17.45 -4.97
N GLY A 14 -4.66 18.53 -5.63
CA GLY A 14 -5.25 19.68 -4.97
C GLY A 14 -6.32 20.33 -5.83
N LEU A 15 -7.32 20.91 -5.18
CA LEU A 15 -8.37 21.68 -5.82
C LEU A 15 -8.62 22.94 -4.99
N ILE A 16 -9.10 23.99 -5.64
CA ILE A 16 -9.59 25.18 -4.96
C ILE A 16 -11.05 24.93 -4.58
N ASP A 17 -11.39 25.06 -3.31
CA ASP A 17 -12.76 24.91 -2.85
C ASP A 17 -13.64 26.12 -3.24
N ARG A 18 -14.93 26.06 -2.93
CA ARG A 18 -15.87 27.15 -3.25
C ARG A 18 -15.55 28.49 -2.54
N GLN A 19 -14.70 28.48 -1.52
CA GLN A 19 -14.27 29.65 -0.75
C GLN A 19 -12.89 30.18 -1.20
N GLY A 20 -12.32 29.62 -2.27
CA GLY A 20 -11.01 30.04 -2.77
C GLY A 20 -9.82 29.40 -2.05
N ARG A 21 -10.03 28.40 -1.17
CA ARG A 21 -8.94 27.78 -0.41
C ARG A 21 -8.38 26.57 -1.16
N LEU A 22 -7.06 26.44 -1.18
CA LEU A 22 -6.40 25.24 -1.70
C LEU A 22 -6.56 24.07 -0.73
N VAL A 23 -7.27 23.03 -1.17
CA VAL A 23 -7.42 21.77 -0.45
C VAL A 23 -6.58 20.71 -1.14
N ARG A 24 -5.61 20.14 -0.41
CA ARG A 24 -4.86 18.97 -0.87
C ARG A 24 -5.52 17.70 -0.37
N PHE A 25 -5.57 16.69 -1.21
CA PHE A 25 -6.18 15.40 -0.92
C PHE A 25 -5.29 14.25 -1.37
N GLY A 26 -5.62 13.05 -0.88
CA GLY A 26 -4.76 11.87 -0.86
C GLY A 26 -4.31 11.55 0.56
N LEU A 27 -3.83 10.33 0.78
CA LEU A 27 -3.46 9.86 2.12
C LEU A 27 -2.26 10.61 2.70
N CYS A 28 -1.16 10.72 1.94
CA CYS A 28 0.00 11.55 2.26
C CYS A 28 0.83 11.81 1.00
N LYS A 29 1.83 12.69 1.07
CA LYS A 29 2.79 12.84 -0.05
C LYS A 29 3.48 11.49 -0.29
N GLY A 30 3.49 11.03 -1.53
CA GLY A 30 4.10 9.75 -1.91
C GLY A 30 3.25 8.51 -1.63
N SER A 31 2.04 8.64 -1.09
CA SER A 31 1.16 7.49 -0.86
C SER A 31 0.78 6.80 -2.18
N SER A 32 0.71 5.47 -2.14
CA SER A 32 0.42 4.62 -3.30
C SER A 32 -0.88 4.92 -4.04
N ASP A 33 -0.90 4.63 -5.34
CA ASP A 33 -2.07 4.78 -6.22
C ASP A 33 -3.28 3.96 -5.77
N LEU A 34 -3.04 2.74 -5.30
CA LEU A 34 -4.05 1.86 -4.72
C LEU A 34 -3.74 1.63 -3.25
N ILE A 35 -4.76 1.86 -2.41
CA ILE A 35 -4.68 1.59 -0.97
C ILE A 35 -5.87 0.78 -0.52
N GLY A 36 -5.72 0.04 0.56
CA GLY A 36 -6.86 -0.63 1.17
C GLY A 36 -6.51 -1.64 2.22
N LEU A 37 -7.32 -2.69 2.31
CA LEU A 37 -7.27 -3.65 3.41
C LEU A 37 -7.25 -5.08 2.89
N ARG A 38 -6.54 -5.95 3.62
CA ARG A 38 -6.59 -7.40 3.44
C ARG A 38 -6.98 -8.07 4.75
N SER A 39 -8.05 -8.87 4.70
CA SER A 39 -8.44 -9.74 5.80
C SER A 39 -7.45 -10.88 5.94
N VAL A 40 -6.89 -11.04 7.14
CA VAL A 40 -5.96 -12.12 7.49
C VAL A 40 -6.48 -12.81 8.74
N LYS A 41 -6.61 -14.14 8.69
CA LYS A 41 -6.83 -14.93 9.89
C LYS A 41 -5.53 -15.00 10.67
N VAL A 42 -5.49 -14.33 11.82
CA VAL A 42 -4.32 -14.36 12.71
C VAL A 42 -4.08 -15.79 13.17
N THR A 43 -2.82 -16.24 13.07
CA THR A 43 -2.38 -17.56 13.55
C THR A 43 -1.47 -17.40 14.76
N THR A 44 -1.21 -18.50 15.48
CA THR A 44 -0.28 -18.51 16.62
C THR A 44 1.13 -18.05 16.23
N ALA A 45 1.58 -18.38 15.02
CA ALA A 45 2.88 -17.94 14.50
C ALA A 45 2.97 -16.42 14.32
N MET A 46 1.83 -15.72 14.23
CA MET A 46 1.76 -14.26 14.08
C MET A 46 1.74 -13.52 15.43
N VAL A 47 1.61 -14.23 16.54
CA VAL A 47 1.62 -13.63 17.88
C VAL A 47 2.99 -13.01 18.15
N GLY A 48 3.01 -11.76 18.61
CA GLY A 48 4.25 -11.00 18.84
C GLY A 48 4.82 -10.30 17.60
N GLN A 49 4.15 -10.41 16.43
CA GLN A 49 4.54 -9.69 15.22
C GLN A 49 3.73 -8.40 15.02
N HIS A 50 4.30 -7.43 14.31
CA HIS A 50 3.53 -6.29 13.79
C HIS A 50 2.67 -6.75 12.60
N ILE A 51 1.37 -6.45 12.65
CA ILE A 51 0.42 -6.80 11.59
C ILE A 51 -0.16 -5.52 10.99
N GLY A 52 0.28 -5.17 9.80
CA GLY A 52 -0.39 -4.21 8.96
C GLY A 52 -1.37 -4.95 8.06
N GLN A 53 -2.66 -4.81 8.33
CA GLN A 53 -3.70 -5.28 7.40
C GLN A 53 -3.94 -4.29 6.25
N PHE A 54 -3.12 -3.24 6.20
CA PHE A 54 -3.11 -2.22 5.18
C PHE A 54 -2.33 -2.69 3.95
N VAL A 55 -2.87 -2.37 2.77
CA VAL A 55 -2.26 -2.66 1.48
C VAL A 55 -1.97 -1.36 0.74
N ALA A 56 -0.79 -1.27 0.14
CA ALA A 56 -0.32 -0.15 -0.66
C ALA A 56 0.31 -0.68 -1.97
N ILE A 57 -0.32 -0.42 -3.10
CA ILE A 57 0.23 -0.79 -4.42
C ILE A 57 0.50 0.48 -5.22
N GLU A 58 1.79 0.75 -5.45
CA GLU A 58 2.26 1.80 -6.33
C GLU A 58 2.36 1.27 -7.76
N VAL A 59 1.56 1.81 -8.68
CA VAL A 59 1.49 1.33 -10.06
C VAL A 59 2.47 2.11 -10.91
N LYS A 60 3.36 1.41 -11.61
CA LYS A 60 4.31 2.03 -12.54
C LYS A 60 4.19 1.44 -13.93
N ALA A 61 4.45 2.27 -14.94
CA ALA A 61 4.74 1.76 -16.28
C ALA A 61 6.01 0.87 -16.22
N PRO A 62 6.24 0.00 -17.23
CA PRO A 62 7.40 -0.89 -17.25
C PRO A 62 8.73 -0.17 -16.97
N GLN A 63 8.95 1.01 -17.54
CA GLN A 63 10.15 1.85 -17.31
C GLN A 63 9.92 3.02 -16.33
N GLY A 64 8.81 3.05 -15.59
CA GLY A 64 8.48 4.12 -14.66
C GLY A 64 9.39 4.13 -13.44
N ALA A 65 10.02 5.28 -13.17
CA ALA A 65 10.84 5.49 -11.98
C ALA A 65 9.99 5.69 -10.72
N ILE A 66 10.49 5.20 -9.58
CA ILE A 66 9.93 5.50 -8.26
C ILE A 66 10.56 6.77 -7.68
N ARG A 67 9.75 7.61 -7.03
CA ARG A 67 10.22 8.81 -6.34
C ARG A 67 10.64 8.49 -4.91
N PRO A 68 11.61 9.20 -4.31
CA PRO A 68 12.08 8.93 -2.94
C PRO A 68 10.98 8.93 -1.88
N GLU A 69 9.99 9.83 -1.99
CA GLU A 69 8.86 9.86 -1.06
C GLU A 69 7.95 8.63 -1.17
N GLN A 70 7.83 8.04 -2.36
CA GLN A 70 7.03 6.84 -2.60
C GLN A 70 7.74 5.62 -2.03
N GLU A 71 9.06 5.54 -2.21
CA GLU A 71 9.89 4.50 -1.61
C GLU A 71 9.81 4.55 -0.07
N SER A 72 9.96 5.75 0.51
CA SER A 72 9.83 5.96 1.97
C SER A 72 8.46 5.53 2.49
N TYR A 73 7.39 5.83 1.76
CA TYR A 73 6.04 5.43 2.11
C TYR A 73 5.85 3.90 2.06
N LEU A 74 6.34 3.23 1.02
CA LEU A 74 6.24 1.77 0.90
C LEU A 74 7.02 1.07 2.03
N GLN A 75 8.23 1.54 2.32
CA GLN A 75 9.04 1.04 3.44
C GLN A 75 8.34 1.22 4.79
N LEU A 76 7.69 2.37 5.02
CA LEU A 76 6.89 2.61 6.21
C LEU A 76 5.76 1.59 6.34
N VAL A 77 4.98 1.37 5.27
CA VAL A 77 3.88 0.39 5.29
C VAL A 77 4.41 -1.01 5.62
N GLN A 78 5.50 -1.44 4.99
CA GLN A 78 6.14 -2.74 5.27
C GLN A 78 6.64 -2.84 6.71
N ARG A 79 7.26 -1.80 7.25
CA ARG A 79 7.77 -1.76 8.64
C ARG A 79 6.67 -1.93 9.69
N PHE A 80 5.47 -1.43 9.40
CA PHE A 80 4.29 -1.63 10.25
C PHE A 80 3.56 -2.95 9.98
N GLY A 81 4.15 -3.85 9.19
CA GLY A 81 3.63 -5.18 8.87
C GLY A 81 2.61 -5.18 7.73
N GLY A 82 2.48 -4.08 6.99
CA GLY A 82 1.58 -3.92 5.84
C GLY A 82 2.13 -4.56 4.57
N VAL A 83 1.26 -4.73 3.58
CA VAL A 83 1.66 -5.17 2.24
C VAL A 83 1.93 -3.93 1.41
N ALA A 84 3.18 -3.75 0.97
CA ALA A 84 3.52 -2.65 0.07
C ALA A 84 4.37 -3.16 -1.10
N ALA A 85 4.03 -2.79 -2.32
CA ALA A 85 4.78 -3.19 -3.51
C ALA A 85 4.68 -2.15 -4.63
N ILE A 86 5.72 -2.13 -5.48
CA ILE A 86 5.68 -1.49 -6.78
C ILE A 86 5.23 -2.55 -7.78
N CYS A 87 4.15 -2.30 -8.50
CA CYS A 87 3.62 -3.24 -9.49
C CYS A 87 3.64 -2.61 -10.88
N ARG A 88 4.15 -3.36 -11.85
CA ARG A 88 4.20 -2.98 -13.28
C ARG A 88 3.24 -3.79 -14.14
N SER A 89 2.61 -4.80 -13.55
CA SER A 89 1.56 -5.60 -14.17
C SER A 89 0.52 -6.04 -13.15
N VAL A 90 -0.53 -6.70 -13.64
CA VAL A 90 -1.54 -7.33 -12.78
C VAL A 90 -0.92 -8.50 -12.02
N GLU A 91 -0.05 -9.26 -12.67
CA GLU A 91 0.65 -10.42 -12.10
C GLU A 91 1.54 -10.00 -10.92
N ASP A 92 2.24 -8.86 -11.02
CA ASP A 92 3.02 -8.31 -9.89
C ASP A 92 2.12 -8.03 -8.67
N ALA A 93 0.93 -7.49 -8.92
CA ALA A 93 -0.02 -7.17 -7.86
C ALA A 93 -0.58 -8.45 -7.23
N GLU A 94 -0.98 -9.44 -8.04
CA GLU A 94 -1.45 -10.74 -7.54
C GLU A 94 -0.39 -11.44 -6.70
N HIS A 95 0.86 -11.47 -7.19
CA HIS A 95 1.98 -12.07 -6.48
C HIS A 95 2.25 -11.38 -5.14
N SER A 96 2.28 -10.04 -5.12
CA SER A 96 2.50 -9.27 -3.89
C SER A 96 1.40 -9.50 -2.84
N LEU A 97 0.15 -9.61 -3.29
CA LEU A 97 -1.00 -9.86 -2.42
C LEU A 97 -1.02 -11.30 -1.86
N ALA A 98 -0.55 -12.27 -2.64
CA ALA A 98 -0.43 -13.67 -2.25
C ALA A 98 0.76 -13.94 -1.30
N MET A 99 1.90 -13.28 -1.53
CA MET A 99 3.15 -13.53 -0.81
C MET A 99 3.23 -12.93 0.59
N ALA A 100 2.31 -12.05 0.98
CA ALA A 100 2.34 -11.46 2.31
C ALA A 100 1.98 -12.50 3.39
N ARG A 101 2.93 -13.40 3.63
CA ARG A 101 3.10 -14.21 4.84
C ARG A 101 3.92 -13.37 5.83
N PRO A 102 3.68 -13.51 7.14
CA PRO A 102 4.53 -12.90 8.14
C PRO A 102 6.01 -13.24 7.85
N MET A 103 6.87 -12.22 7.68
CA MET A 103 8.32 -12.46 7.60
C MET A 103 8.77 -13.03 8.94
N PRO A 104 9.52 -14.16 8.96
CA PRO A 104 10.20 -14.56 10.17
C PRO A 104 11.24 -13.48 10.52
N LEU A 105 11.28 -13.07 11.78
CA LEU A 105 12.32 -12.18 12.31
C LEU A 105 13.69 -12.80 12.01
N CYS A 106 14.50 -12.15 11.17
CA CYS A 106 15.94 -12.35 11.23
C CYS A 106 16.40 -11.83 12.60
N ARG A 107 17.15 -12.68 13.31
CA ARG A 107 17.80 -12.36 14.59
C ARG A 107 18.87 -11.29 14.42
#